data_AF-A0AB73HEN5-F1
#
_entry.id   AF-A0AB73HEN5-F1
#
_cell.length_a   1.000
_cell.length_b   1.000
_cell.length_c   1.000
_cell.angle_alpha   90.00
_cell.angle_beta   90.00
_cell.angle_gamma   90.00
#
_symmetry.space_group_name_H-M   'P 1'
#
loop_
_entity.id
_entity.type
_entity.pdbx_description
1 polymer ?
#
loop_
_entity_poly.entity_id
_entity_poly.type
_entity_poly.pdbx_seq_one_letter_code
_entity_poly.pdbx_strand_id
1 'polypeptide(L)'
;MAEKNNKHPFWLIAFIVIATVVGSIFIIVQEINRPERYDSKVATEIAKKNTDLKKVDRVTRFVYNQVEYTVSGTKANGNSIFVVLTDNGKKATVYDQTAGVSEQKAIASVQSDPNLKKITSSRFGIIKNKPVWMVSYINQKDRLVTKTINFKTGEELKTITTY
;
A
#
# COMPACT_ATOMS: atom_id res chain seq x y z
N MET A 1 -49.20 -18.20 -37.46
CA MET A 1 -47.97 -19.04 -37.41
C MET A 1 -46.97 -18.35 -36.50
N ALA A 2 -46.44 -19.05 -35.52
CA ALA A 2 -45.65 -18.48 -34.43
C ALA A 2 -44.26 -18.03 -34.89
N GLU A 3 -43.92 -16.77 -34.64
CA GLU A 3 -42.60 -16.20 -34.87
C GLU A 3 -41.61 -16.85 -33.88
N LYS A 4 -40.79 -17.79 -34.38
CA LYS A 4 -39.75 -18.45 -33.60
C LYS A 4 -38.65 -17.43 -33.30
N ASN A 5 -38.81 -16.76 -32.17
CA ASN A 5 -37.90 -15.76 -31.63
C ASN A 5 -36.51 -16.41 -31.41
N ASN A 6 -35.64 -16.34 -32.42
CA ASN A 6 -34.27 -16.86 -32.40
C ASN A 6 -33.39 -15.97 -31.48
N LYS A 7 -33.64 -16.03 -30.17
CA LYS A 7 -32.85 -15.35 -29.13
C LYS A 7 -31.53 -16.08 -28.83
N HIS A 8 -31.38 -17.32 -29.32
CA HIS A 8 -30.21 -18.17 -29.09
C HIS A 8 -28.87 -17.64 -29.65
N PRO A 9 -28.75 -17.16 -30.91
CA PRO A 9 -27.47 -16.64 -31.41
C PRO A 9 -27.07 -15.33 -30.74
N PHE A 10 -28.04 -14.46 -30.43
CA PHE A 10 -27.78 -13.19 -29.75
C PHE A 10 -27.22 -13.40 -28.34
N TRP A 11 -27.77 -14.35 -27.59
CA TRP A 11 -27.30 -14.64 -26.23
C TRP A 11 -25.93 -15.33 -26.22
N LEU A 12 -25.64 -16.17 -27.22
CA LEU A 12 -24.32 -16.77 -27.42
C LEU A 12 -23.26 -15.71 -27.76
N ILE A 13 -23.58 -14.78 -28.67
CA ILE A 13 -22.68 -13.68 -29.04
C ILE A 13 -22.45 -12.75 -27.84
N ALA A 14 -23.51 -12.39 -27.11
CA ALA A 14 -23.39 -11.58 -25.90
C ALA A 14 -22.52 -12.27 -24.83
N PHE A 15 -22.67 -13.58 -24.63
CA PHE A 15 -21.84 -14.36 -23.72
C PHE A 15 -20.36 -14.36 -24.13
N ILE A 16 -20.07 -14.54 -25.42
CA ILE A 16 -18.69 -14.52 -25.93
C ILE A 16 -18.04 -13.14 -25.74
N VAL A 17 -18.79 -12.06 -25.99
CA VAL A 17 -18.32 -10.68 -25.76
C VAL A 17 -18.07 -10.43 -24.27
N ILE A 18 -18.95 -10.87 -23.39
CA ILE A 18 -18.76 -10.72 -21.94
C ILE A 18 -17.54 -11.54 -21.47
N ALA A 19 -17.38 -12.78 -21.94
CA ALA A 19 -16.25 -13.62 -21.57
C ALA A 19 -14.91 -13.03 -22.02
N THR A 20 -14.84 -12.40 -23.19
CA THR A 20 -13.63 -11.72 -23.68
C THR A 20 -13.32 -10.46 -22.89
N VAL A 21 -14.33 -9.67 -22.50
CA VAL A 21 -14.14 -8.50 -21.62
C VAL A 21 -13.65 -8.93 -20.23
N VAL A 22 -14.26 -9.95 -19.63
CA VAL A 22 -13.84 -10.43 -18.30
C VAL A 22 -12.44 -11.05 -18.34
N GLY A 23 -12.14 -11.84 -19.39
CA GLY A 23 -10.81 -12.44 -19.57
C GLY A 23 -9.70 -11.41 -19.76
N SER A 24 -9.96 -10.35 -20.54
CA SER A 24 -8.99 -9.26 -20.73
C SER A 24 -8.77 -8.45 -19.46
N ILE A 25 -9.83 -8.13 -18.70
CA ILE A 25 -9.71 -7.50 -17.37
C ILE A 25 -8.87 -8.38 -16.43
N PHE A 26 -9.10 -9.69 -16.41
CA PHE A 26 -8.35 -10.61 -15.56
C PHE A 26 -6.85 -10.65 -15.88
N ILE A 27 -6.48 -10.67 -17.17
CA ILE A 27 -5.08 -10.64 -17.61
C ILE A 27 -4.42 -9.31 -17.21
N ILE A 28 -5.08 -8.18 -17.43
CA ILE A 28 -4.56 -6.85 -17.06
C ILE A 28 -4.35 -6.75 -15.54
N VAL A 29 -5.30 -7.24 -14.75
CA VAL A 29 -5.20 -7.25 -13.28
C VAL A 29 -4.06 -8.16 -12.80
N GLN A 30 -3.82 -9.29 -13.46
CA GLN A 30 -2.69 -10.18 -13.15
C GLN A 30 -1.34 -9.50 -13.46
N GLU A 31 -1.23 -8.83 -14.60
CA GLU A 31 0.01 -8.23 -15.06
C GLU A 31 0.41 -7.00 -14.23
N ILE A 32 -0.55 -6.13 -13.89
CA ILE A 32 -0.31 -4.95 -13.05
C ILE A 32 0.17 -5.33 -11.64
N ASN A 33 -0.32 -6.45 -11.09
CA ASN A 33 0.00 -6.87 -9.72
C ASN A 33 1.23 -7.79 -9.62
N ARG A 34 1.75 -8.33 -10.72
CA ARG A 34 2.93 -9.22 -10.72
C ARG A 34 4.18 -8.56 -10.13
N PRO A 35 4.56 -7.32 -10.51
CA PRO A 35 5.72 -6.63 -9.96
C PRO A 35 5.59 -6.42 -8.44
N GLU A 36 4.43 -5.92 -7.98
CA GLU A 36 4.21 -5.67 -6.56
C GLU A 36 4.25 -6.95 -5.72
N ARG A 37 3.70 -8.06 -6.23
CA ARG A 37 3.74 -9.37 -5.55
C ARG A 37 5.17 -9.92 -5.48
N TYR A 38 5.93 -9.83 -6.56
CA TYR A 38 7.31 -10.26 -6.60
C TYR A 38 8.16 -9.46 -5.60
N ASP A 39 8.06 -8.14 -5.63
CA ASP A 39 8.78 -7.25 -4.71
C ASP A 39 8.39 -7.51 -3.26
N SER A 40 7.11 -7.76 -2.98
CA SER A 40 6.65 -8.09 -1.62
C SER A 40 7.24 -9.40 -1.10
N LYS A 41 7.36 -10.41 -1.98
CA LYS A 41 7.98 -11.70 -1.64
C LYS A 41 9.48 -11.51 -1.37
N VAL A 42 10.19 -10.82 -2.27
CA VAL A 42 11.62 -10.54 -2.11
C VAL A 42 11.89 -9.71 -0.85
N ALA A 43 11.12 -8.66 -0.60
CA ALA A 43 11.22 -7.85 0.62
C ALA A 43 10.98 -8.70 1.87
N THR A 44 10.00 -9.61 1.85
CA THR A 44 9.73 -10.53 2.94
C THR A 44 10.91 -11.46 3.21
N GLU A 45 11.49 -12.05 2.17
CA GLU A 45 12.63 -12.95 2.28
C GLU A 45 13.86 -12.23 2.84
N ILE A 46 14.17 -11.05 2.33
CA ILE A 46 15.28 -10.21 2.80
C ILE A 46 15.06 -9.81 4.27
N ALA A 47 13.84 -9.38 4.64
CA ALA A 47 13.53 -9.00 6.00
C ALA A 47 13.70 -10.18 6.98
N LYS A 48 13.18 -11.36 6.64
CA LYS A 48 13.32 -12.57 7.47
C LYS A 48 14.76 -13.07 7.57
N LYS A 49 15.56 -12.91 6.51
CA LYS A 49 16.97 -13.33 6.49
C LYS A 49 17.87 -12.45 7.36
N ASN A 50 17.58 -11.14 7.40
CA ASN A 50 18.45 -10.16 8.05
C ASN A 50 17.95 -9.72 9.44
N THR A 51 16.81 -10.24 9.89
CA THR A 51 16.20 -9.86 11.18
C THR A 51 15.57 -11.07 11.87
N ASP A 52 15.07 -10.85 13.08
CA ASP A 52 14.31 -11.81 13.89
C ASP A 52 12.80 -11.83 13.59
N LEU A 53 12.38 -11.23 12.47
CA LEU A 53 10.99 -11.25 11.98
C LEU A 53 10.53 -12.69 11.70
N LYS A 54 9.40 -13.09 12.28
CA LYS A 54 8.81 -14.43 12.07
C LYS A 54 7.50 -14.37 11.31
N LYS A 55 6.54 -13.61 11.82
CA LYS A 55 5.24 -13.39 11.19
C LYS A 55 5.27 -12.08 10.42
N VAL A 56 4.74 -12.10 9.20
CA VAL A 56 4.57 -10.90 8.36
C VAL A 56 3.10 -10.56 8.37
N ASP A 57 2.78 -9.31 8.65
CA ASP A 57 1.41 -8.80 8.63
C ASP A 57 1.14 -8.02 7.34
N ARG A 58 2.08 -7.15 6.93
CA ARG A 58 1.92 -6.32 5.72
C ARG A 58 3.28 -5.93 5.14
N VAL A 59 3.33 -5.81 3.81
CA VAL A 59 4.44 -5.18 3.10
C VAL A 59 3.91 -3.92 2.41
N THR A 60 4.61 -2.80 2.58
CA THR A 60 4.24 -1.54 1.93
C THR A 60 5.42 -0.94 1.20
N ARG A 61 5.19 -0.48 -0.03
CA ARG A 61 6.16 0.28 -0.82
C ARG A 61 6.09 1.76 -0.50
N PHE A 62 7.18 2.34 -0.06
CA PHE A 62 7.32 3.75 0.29
C PHE A 62 8.22 4.46 -0.74
N VAL A 63 7.76 5.58 -1.28
CA VAL A 63 8.50 6.35 -2.28
C VAL A 63 8.56 7.80 -1.85
N TYR A 64 9.78 8.32 -1.70
CA TYR A 64 10.01 9.74 -1.46
C TYR A 64 11.11 10.26 -2.38
N ASN A 65 12.38 9.95 -2.08
CA ASN A 65 13.53 10.21 -2.97
C ASN A 65 14.04 8.94 -3.66
N GLN A 66 13.83 7.80 -3.01
CA GLN A 66 14.17 6.47 -3.47
C GLN A 66 13.01 5.53 -3.11
N VAL A 67 13.05 4.33 -3.69
CA VAL A 67 12.08 3.28 -3.37
C VAL A 67 12.55 2.53 -2.13
N GLU A 68 11.64 2.38 -1.18
CA GLU A 68 11.83 1.64 0.05
C GLU A 68 10.69 0.64 0.23
N TYR A 69 10.95 -0.46 0.92
CA TYR A 69 9.90 -1.42 1.30
C TYR A 69 9.91 -1.59 2.80
N THR A 70 8.74 -1.44 3.43
CA THR A 70 8.56 -1.71 4.86
C THR A 70 7.80 -3.00 5.02
N VAL A 71 8.39 -3.93 5.77
CA VAL A 71 7.74 -5.17 6.20
C VAL A 71 7.34 -5.01 7.66
N SER A 72 6.03 -4.96 7.94
CA SER A 72 5.51 -4.96 9.30
C SER A 72 5.17 -6.38 9.72
N GLY A 73 5.47 -6.72 10.97
CA GLY A 73 5.12 -8.02 11.52
C GLY A 73 5.64 -8.21 12.93
N THR A 74 5.82 -9.46 13.34
CA THR A 74 6.11 -9.84 14.72
C THR A 74 7.30 -10.79 14.82
N LYS A 75 8.13 -10.58 15.83
CA LYS A 75 9.22 -11.47 16.24
C LYS A 75 8.69 -12.72 16.96
N ALA A 76 9.56 -13.70 17.18
CA ALA A 76 9.21 -14.92 17.94
C ALA A 76 8.77 -14.63 19.38
N ASN A 77 9.31 -13.57 20.00
CA ASN A 77 8.99 -13.16 21.36
C ASN A 77 7.69 -12.32 21.47
N GLY A 78 6.96 -12.11 20.38
CA GLY A 78 5.73 -11.33 20.36
C GLY A 78 5.91 -9.83 20.10
N ASN A 79 7.13 -9.30 20.03
CA ASN A 79 7.36 -7.89 19.74
C ASN A 79 7.04 -7.56 18.28
N SER A 80 6.19 -6.57 18.05
CA SER A 80 5.88 -6.05 16.72
C SER A 80 6.95 -5.08 16.23
N ILE A 81 7.43 -5.28 15.01
CA ILE A 81 8.47 -4.46 14.38
C ILE A 81 8.07 -3.99 12.97
N PHE A 82 8.74 -2.92 12.54
CA PHE A 82 8.90 -2.53 11.16
C PHE A 82 10.32 -2.86 10.70
N VAL A 83 10.46 -3.55 9.58
CA VAL A 83 11.75 -3.74 8.88
C VAL A 83 11.72 -2.90 7.61
N VAL A 84 12.49 -1.82 7.58
CA VAL A 84 12.60 -0.92 6.41
C VAL A 84 13.80 -1.33 5.57
N LEU A 85 13.55 -1.69 4.33
CA LEU A 85 14.52 -2.08 3.34
C LEU A 85 14.80 -0.92 2.39
N THR A 86 16.06 -0.50 2.34
CA THR A 86 16.56 0.56 1.45
C THR A 86 17.71 0.04 0.60
N ASP A 87 18.16 0.84 -0.38
CA ASP A 87 19.22 0.49 -1.32
C ASP A 87 18.96 -0.88 -2.00
N ASN A 88 17.75 -1.02 -2.57
CA ASN A 88 17.26 -2.26 -3.19
C ASN A 88 17.36 -3.51 -2.29
N GLY A 89 17.17 -3.33 -0.99
CA GLY A 89 17.18 -4.41 0.00
C GLY A 89 18.57 -4.75 0.56
N LYS A 90 19.62 -4.01 0.18
CA LYS A 90 20.97 -4.19 0.75
C LYS A 90 21.06 -3.71 2.19
N LYS A 91 20.20 -2.76 2.59
CA LYS A 91 20.17 -2.23 3.95
C LYS A 91 18.82 -2.49 4.60
N ALA A 92 18.84 -3.12 5.77
CA ALA A 92 17.67 -3.33 6.62
C ALA A 92 17.79 -2.51 7.91
N THR A 93 16.75 -1.75 8.24
CA THR A 93 16.66 -1.00 9.50
C THR A 93 15.42 -1.43 10.26
N VAL A 94 15.56 -1.75 11.55
CA VAL A 94 14.45 -2.26 12.37
C VAL A 94 13.98 -1.18 13.35
N TYR A 95 12.66 -1.03 13.47
CA TYR A 95 12.00 -0.20 14.47
C TYR A 95 10.96 -1.01 15.23
N ASP A 96 10.93 -0.90 16.55
CA ASP A 96 9.80 -1.41 17.32
C ASP A 96 8.56 -0.56 17.04
N GLN A 97 7.42 -1.20 16.72
CA GLN A 97 6.19 -0.48 16.39
C GLN A 97 5.68 0.36 17.57
N THR A 98 5.96 -0.08 18.80
CA THR A 98 5.58 0.60 20.03
C THR A 98 6.48 1.79 20.38
N ALA A 99 7.60 1.97 19.68
CA ALA A 99 8.56 3.03 19.96
C ALA A 99 8.15 4.40 19.39
N GLY A 100 6.91 4.55 18.90
CA GLY A 100 6.39 5.76 18.30
C GLY A 100 4.87 5.72 18.14
N VAL A 101 4.33 6.69 17.40
CA VAL A 101 2.89 6.79 17.14
C VAL A 101 2.42 5.66 16.23
N SER A 102 1.23 5.13 16.51
CA SER A 102 0.62 4.09 15.71
C SER A 102 0.14 4.62 14.35
N GLU A 103 -0.09 3.71 13.41
CA GLU A 103 -0.71 4.02 12.12
C GLU A 103 -2.06 4.71 12.30
N GLN A 104 -2.87 4.24 13.25
CA GLN A 104 -4.19 4.80 13.54
C GLN A 104 -4.09 6.23 14.05
N LYS A 105 -3.10 6.55 14.90
CA LYS A 105 -2.86 7.91 15.38
C LYS A 105 -2.40 8.83 14.25
N ALA A 106 -1.54 8.33 13.35
CA ALA A 106 -1.12 9.06 12.16
C ALA A 106 -2.29 9.31 11.18
N ILE A 107 -3.19 8.33 11.00
CA ILE A 107 -4.40 8.50 10.21
C ILE A 107 -5.34 9.52 10.85
N ALA A 108 -5.52 9.47 12.17
CA ALA A 108 -6.40 10.37 12.91
C ALA A 108 -5.99 11.85 12.77
N SER A 109 -4.70 12.16 12.63
CA SER A 109 -4.24 13.55 12.42
C SER A 109 -4.65 14.12 11.05
N VAL A 110 -5.06 13.27 10.11
CA VAL A 110 -5.59 13.68 8.80
C VAL A 110 -7.11 13.71 8.80
N GLN A 111 -7.76 12.91 9.64
CA GLN A 111 -9.22 12.89 9.77
C GLN A 111 -9.80 14.21 10.27
N SER A 112 -9.00 15.04 10.94
CA SER A 112 -9.37 16.39 11.35
C SER A 112 -9.33 17.43 10.22
N ASP A 113 -8.84 17.09 9.02
CA ASP A 113 -8.86 18.01 7.88
C ASP A 113 -10.29 18.14 7.35
N PRO A 114 -10.91 19.34 7.39
CA PRO A 114 -12.28 19.54 6.91
C PRO A 114 -12.43 19.28 5.41
N ASN A 115 -11.33 19.29 4.65
CA ASN A 115 -11.33 19.00 3.22
C ASN A 115 -11.10 17.52 2.92
N LEU A 116 -10.98 16.63 3.92
CA LEU A 116 -10.81 15.20 3.69
C LEU A 116 -12.04 14.62 2.96
N LYS A 117 -11.80 14.01 1.79
CA LYS A 117 -12.82 13.24 1.06
C LYS A 117 -12.62 11.74 1.28
N LYS A 118 -11.39 11.23 1.13
CA LYS A 118 -11.08 9.80 1.28
C LYS A 118 -9.61 9.56 1.58
N ILE A 119 -9.29 8.82 2.65
CA ILE A 119 -7.92 8.32 2.88
C ILE A 119 -7.60 7.26 1.83
N THR A 120 -6.45 7.39 1.16
CA THR A 120 -6.02 6.45 0.11
C THR A 120 -4.98 5.47 0.63
N SER A 121 -4.09 5.90 1.53
CA SER A 121 -3.05 5.03 2.08
C SER A 121 -2.37 5.62 3.32
N SER A 122 -1.80 4.74 4.13
CA SER A 122 -0.84 5.07 5.18
C SER A 122 0.34 4.11 5.06
N ARG A 123 1.56 4.65 5.09
CA ARG A 123 2.79 3.87 4.91
C ARG A 123 3.88 4.35 5.86
N PHE A 124 4.60 3.41 6.45
CA PHE A 124 5.78 3.70 7.26
C PHE A 124 7.03 3.66 6.39
N GLY A 125 7.98 4.57 6.61
CA GLY A 125 9.24 4.63 5.89
C GLY A 125 10.24 5.57 6.54
N ILE A 126 11.33 5.88 5.83
CA ILE A 126 12.39 6.75 6.33
C ILE A 126 12.56 7.95 5.39
N ILE A 127 12.58 9.16 5.95
CA ILE A 127 12.96 10.37 5.21
C ILE A 127 14.11 11.04 5.95
N LYS A 128 15.26 11.20 5.27
CA LYS A 128 16.48 11.84 5.84
C LYS A 128 16.84 11.26 7.21
N ASN A 129 16.90 9.92 7.30
CA ASN A 129 17.16 9.14 8.52
C ASN A 129 16.13 9.29 9.65
N LYS A 130 14.97 9.90 9.39
CA LYS A 130 13.87 10.00 10.36
C LYS A 130 12.76 9.00 10.00
N PRO A 131 12.34 8.12 10.92
CA PRO A 131 11.17 7.28 10.70
C PRO A 131 9.91 8.14 10.67
N VAL A 132 9.06 7.89 9.68
CA VAL A 132 7.84 8.68 9.44
C VAL A 132 6.67 7.82 9.03
N TRP A 133 5.47 8.32 9.31
CA TRP A 133 4.26 7.93 8.61
C TRP A 133 4.00 8.87 7.43
N MET A 134 3.69 8.32 6.27
CA MET A 134 3.18 9.06 5.12
C MET A 134 1.73 8.67 4.91
N VAL A 135 0.82 9.60 5.13
CA VAL A 135 -0.62 9.42 4.99
C VAL A 135 -1.08 10.21 3.77
N SER A 136 -1.66 9.52 2.80
CA SER A 136 -2.20 10.13 1.59
C SER A 136 -3.73 10.05 1.58
N TYR A 137 -4.36 11.10 1.07
CA TYR A 137 -5.81 11.22 0.96
C TYR A 137 -6.21 12.07 -0.24
N ILE A 138 -7.43 11.87 -0.72
CA ILE A 138 -8.09 12.75 -1.67
C ILE A 138 -8.84 13.82 -0.88
N ASN A 139 -8.71 15.07 -1.29
CA ASN A 139 -9.48 16.17 -0.72
C ASN A 139 -10.79 16.43 -1.49
N GLN A 140 -11.62 17.35 -1.00
CA GLN A 140 -12.90 17.70 -1.65
C GLN A 140 -12.75 18.27 -3.07
N LYS A 141 -11.57 18.74 -3.46
CA LYS A 141 -11.24 19.21 -4.82
C LYS A 141 -10.64 18.11 -5.70
N ASP A 142 -10.77 16.85 -5.30
CA ASP A 142 -10.23 15.67 -5.98
C ASP A 142 -8.71 15.65 -6.16
N ARG A 143 -7.99 16.42 -5.35
CA ARG A 143 -6.53 16.46 -5.35
C ARG A 143 -5.95 15.45 -4.36
N LEU A 144 -4.85 14.82 -4.74
CA LEU A 144 -4.08 13.95 -3.85
C LEU A 144 -3.26 14.81 -2.89
N VAL A 145 -3.52 14.69 -1.60
CA VAL A 145 -2.76 15.33 -0.53
C VAL A 145 -1.99 14.26 0.23
N THR A 146 -0.74 14.54 0.56
CA THR A 146 0.13 13.66 1.35
C THR A 146 0.71 14.42 2.53
N LYS A 147 0.51 13.86 3.72
CA LYS A 147 1.04 14.35 5.00
C LYS A 147 2.12 13.41 5.50
N THR A 148 3.27 13.98 5.87
CA THR A 148 4.36 13.25 6.54
C THR A 148 4.31 13.58 8.02
N ILE A 149 4.30 12.55 8.86
CA ILE A 149 4.16 12.65 10.31
C ILE A 149 5.37 11.97 10.95
N ASN A 150 6.00 12.65 11.91
CA ASN A 150 7.14 12.11 12.65
C ASN A 150 6.69 10.89 13.46
N PHE A 151 7.34 9.73 13.26
CA PHE A 151 6.97 8.52 13.99
C PHE A 151 7.14 8.67 15.50
N LYS A 152 8.15 9.40 15.97
CA LYS A 152 8.43 9.52 17.41
C LYS A 152 7.51 10.50 18.11
N THR A 153 7.32 11.68 17.51
CA THR A 153 6.58 12.78 18.17
C THR A 153 5.11 12.85 17.76
N GLY A 154 4.76 12.33 16.58
CA GLY A 154 3.43 12.51 15.98
C GLY A 154 3.23 13.88 15.34
N GLU A 155 4.26 14.72 15.28
CA GLU A 155 4.18 16.04 14.67
C GLU A 155 4.14 15.94 13.14
N GLU A 156 3.32 16.80 12.52
CA GLU A 156 3.32 16.97 11.07
C GLU A 156 4.63 17.64 10.64
N LEU A 157 5.34 16.99 9.71
CA LEU A 157 6.62 17.48 9.17
C LEU A 157 6.44 18.22 7.85
N LYS A 158 5.51 17.76 7.01
CA LYS A 158 5.29 18.29 5.67
C LYS A 158 3.92 17.89 5.12
N THR A 159 3.28 18.83 4.44
CA THR A 159 2.09 18.59 3.60
C THR A 159 2.42 18.92 2.15
N ILE A 160 2.05 18.03 1.23
CA ILE A 160 2.21 18.23 -0.23
C ILE A 160 0.86 17.92 -0.89
N THR A 161 0.42 18.81 -1.77
CA THR A 161 -0.79 18.63 -2.58
C THR A 161 -0.38 18.52 -4.05
N THR A 162 -0.75 17.42 -4.69
CA THR A 162 -0.54 17.19 -6.13
C THR A 162 -1.87 17.36 -6.87
N TYR A 163 -1.79 17.95 -8.06
CA TYR A 163 -2.91 18.48 -8.84
C TYR A 163 -3.92 17.43 -9.31
#